data_AF-A0A060VWD0-F1
#
_entry.id   AF-A0A060VWD0-F1
#
_cell.length_a   1.000
_cell.length_b   1.000
_cell.length_c   1.000
_cell.angle_alpha   90.00
_cell.angle_beta   90.00
_cell.angle_gamma   90.00
#
_symmetry.space_group_name_H-M   'P 1'
#
loop_
_entity.id
_entity.type
_entity.pdbx_description
1 polymer ?
#
loop_
_entity_poly.entity_id
_entity_poly.type
_entity_poly.pdbx_seq_one_letter_code
_entity_poly.pdbx_strand_id
1 'polypeptide(L)'
;MYNTGRHVSLRMDKEHLVNISGGPMTYSHRLEEIRLHFGSEDGQGSEHLLNGQAFSGEVQLIHYNHELYTNYTEAAKSPNGLVIVSIFMKMMRIY
;
A
#
# COMPACT_ATOMS: atom_id res chain seq x y z
N MET A 1 -12.90 -6.53 2.14
CA MET A 1 -12.75 -5.17 1.59
C MET A 1 -13.78 -4.27 2.24
N TYR A 2 -13.42 -3.05 2.63
CA TYR A 2 -14.32 -2.09 3.28
C TYR A 2 -13.99 -0.66 2.86
N ASN A 3 -15.00 0.20 2.84
CA ASN A 3 -14.88 1.63 2.53
C ASN A 3 -14.69 2.41 3.85
N THR A 4 -13.66 3.25 3.92
CA THR A 4 -13.36 4.09 5.11
C THR A 4 -14.02 5.47 5.08
N GLY A 5 -14.75 5.79 4.01
CA GLY A 5 -15.23 7.14 3.69
C GLY A 5 -14.18 7.99 2.96
N ARG A 6 -12.93 7.53 2.85
CA ARG A 6 -11.85 8.22 2.14
C ARG A 6 -11.18 7.34 1.07
N HIS A 7 -11.05 6.05 1.33
CA HIS A 7 -10.43 5.09 0.42
C HIS A 7 -11.06 3.70 0.61
N VAL A 8 -10.72 2.79 -0.30
CA VAL A 8 -11.09 1.38 -0.18
C VAL A 8 -9.91 0.61 0.38
N SER A 9 -10.15 -0.15 1.45
CA SER A 9 -9.13 -0.98 2.10
C SER A 9 -9.51 -2.44 2.11
N LEU A 10 -8.51 -3.30 1.98
CA LEU A 10 -8.60 -4.73 2.20
C LEU A 10 -7.54 -5.12 3.22
N ARG A 11 -7.96 -5.57 4.40
CA ARG A 11 -7.07 -6.14 5.41
C ARG A 11 -6.91 -7.64 5.20
N MET A 12 -5.70 -8.12 5.39
CA MET A 12 -5.40 -9.55 5.31
C MET A 12 -5.92 -10.27 6.54
N ASP A 13 -6.34 -11.53 6.38
CA ASP A 13 -6.57 -12.41 7.51
C ASP A 13 -5.22 -12.87 8.10
N LYS A 14 -5.26 -13.44 9.31
CA LYS A 14 -4.05 -13.93 9.99
C LYS A 14 -3.62 -15.32 9.53
N GLU A 15 -4.38 -15.96 8.66
CA GLU A 15 -4.12 -17.33 8.20
C GLU A 15 -3.25 -17.34 6.93
N HIS A 16 -3.38 -16.31 6.08
CA HIS A 16 -2.63 -16.14 4.84
C HIS A 16 -1.52 -15.11 5.01
N LEU A 17 -0.36 -15.59 5.46
CA LEU A 17 0.80 -14.73 5.69
C LEU A 17 1.54 -14.46 4.38
N VAL A 18 1.51 -13.20 3.93
CA VAL A 18 2.29 -12.72 2.78
C VAL A 18 3.38 -11.79 3.28
N ASN A 19 4.62 -12.09 2.92
CA ASN A 19 5.79 -11.33 3.35
C ASN A 19 6.57 -10.79 2.15
N ILE A 20 7.24 -9.64 2.34
CA ILE A 20 8.21 -9.06 1.41
C ILE A 20 9.57 -8.95 2.08
N SER A 21 10.64 -9.02 1.30
CA SER A 21 12.04 -8.87 1.74
C SER A 21 12.94 -8.44 0.58
N GLY A 22 14.18 -8.03 0.88
CA GLY A 22 15.16 -7.57 -0.12
C GLY A 22 15.07 -6.06 -0.43
N GLY A 23 15.66 -5.64 -1.55
CA GLY A 23 15.74 -4.22 -1.92
C GLY A 23 16.45 -3.39 -0.83
N PRO A 24 15.92 -2.22 -0.43
CA PRO A 24 16.50 -1.41 0.64
C PRO A 24 16.16 -1.91 2.07
N MET A 25 15.44 -3.02 2.21
CA MET A 25 14.96 -3.52 3.50
C MET A 25 15.97 -4.46 4.16
N THR A 26 16.24 -4.23 5.45
CA THR A 26 17.06 -5.14 6.27
C THR A 26 16.26 -6.33 6.82
N TYR A 27 14.94 -6.17 6.98
CA TYR A 27 14.04 -7.15 7.63
C TYR A 27 12.94 -7.60 6.68
N SER A 28 12.32 -8.75 6.95
CA SER A 28 11.08 -9.13 6.28
C SER A 28 9.86 -8.41 6.86
N HIS A 29 9.01 -7.89 5.97
CA HIS A 29 7.79 -7.17 6.34
C HIS A 29 6.56 -7.96 5.91
N ARG A 30 5.55 -8.01 6.77
CA ARG A 30 4.30 -8.75 6.53
C ARG A 30 3.21 -7.83 6.05
N LEU A 31 2.48 -8.25 5.01
CA LEU A 31 1.36 -7.52 4.45
C LEU A 31 0.22 -7.43 5.47
N GLU A 32 -0.24 -6.22 5.74
CA GLU A 32 -1.36 -5.93 6.64
C GLU A 32 -2.58 -5.45 5.88
N GLU A 33 -2.38 -4.48 4.98
CA GLU A 33 -3.46 -3.76 4.30
C GLU A 33 -3.10 -3.48 2.84
N ILE A 34 -4.05 -3.70 1.95
CA ILE A 34 -4.05 -3.19 0.58
C ILE A 34 -5.01 -2.00 0.54
N ARG A 35 -4.52 -0.84 0.11
CA ARG A 35 -5.30 0.38 0.00
C ARG A 35 -5.33 0.85 -1.44
N LEU A 36 -6.52 1.26 -1.90
CA LEU A 36 -6.73 1.81 -3.23
C LEU A 36 -7.09 3.29 -3.11
N HIS A 37 -6.35 4.10 -3.85
CA HIS A 37 -6.65 5.51 -4.10
C HIS A 37 -6.99 5.70 -5.57
N PHE A 38 -8.04 6.46 -5.84
CA PHE A 38 -8.47 6.81 -7.18
C PHE A 38 -9.14 8.19 -7.18
N GLY A 39 -9.08 8.87 -8.31
CA GLY A 39 -9.64 10.20 -8.50
C GLY A 39 -11.06 10.13 -9.02
N SER A 40 -11.74 11.27 -9.02
CA SER A 40 -13.01 11.42 -9.74
C SER A 40 -12.83 11.39 -11.25
N GLU A 41 -11.63 11.70 -11.73
CA GLU A 41 -11.27 11.78 -13.15
C GLU A 41 -9.96 11.02 -13.42
N ASP A 42 -9.79 10.64 -14.70
CA ASP A 42 -8.56 10.04 -15.16
C ASP A 42 -7.36 10.97 -15.00
N GLY A 43 -6.23 10.40 -14.56
CA GLY A 43 -5.01 11.17 -14.31
C GLY A 43 -5.02 12.02 -13.04
N GLN A 44 -5.99 11.85 -12.13
CA GLN A 44 -6.07 12.63 -10.87
C GLN A 44 -6.26 11.76 -9.62
N GLY A 45 -5.78 10.50 -9.61
CA GLY A 45 -6.06 9.55 -8.54
C GLY A 45 -4.88 9.02 -7.74
N SER A 46 -3.66 9.06 -8.27
CA SER A 46 -2.48 8.64 -7.49
C SER A 46 -2.08 9.70 -6.47
N GLU A 47 -1.60 9.27 -5.30
CA GLU A 47 -1.03 10.18 -4.30
C GLU A 47 0.38 10.59 -4.71
N HIS A 48 1.17 9.64 -5.21
CA HIS A 48 2.48 9.91 -5.80
C HIS A 48 2.35 10.50 -7.21
N LEU A 49 3.35 11.27 -7.61
CA LEU A 49 3.48 11.84 -8.95
C LEU A 49 4.74 11.30 -9.63
N LEU A 50 4.68 11.05 -10.93
CA LEU A 50 5.86 10.79 -11.76
C LEU A 50 6.10 12.00 -12.65
N ASN A 51 7.27 12.64 -12.51
CA ASN A 51 7.62 13.86 -13.25
C ASN A 51 6.55 14.97 -13.13
N GLY A 52 5.92 15.09 -11.96
CA GLY A 52 4.86 16.07 -11.69
C GLY A 52 3.47 15.67 -12.20
N GLN A 53 3.30 14.49 -12.80
CA GLN A 53 2.03 14.00 -13.32
C GLN A 53 1.43 12.90 -12.44
N ALA A 54 0.13 13.01 -12.16
CA ALA A 54 -0.65 11.98 -11.47
C ALA A 54 -1.17 10.92 -12.46
N PHE A 55 -1.43 9.73 -11.93
CA PHE A 55 -2.09 8.61 -12.61
C PHE A 55 -3.56 8.51 -12.18
N SER A 56 -4.37 7.71 -12.87
CA SER A 56 -5.80 7.52 -12.53
C SER A 56 -6.01 6.88 -11.15
N GLY A 57 -5.00 6.24 -10.58
CA GLY A 57 -5.03 5.76 -9.20
C GLY A 57 -3.70 5.20 -8.73
N GLU A 58 -3.68 4.75 -7.48
CA GLU A 58 -2.54 4.09 -6.83
C GLU A 58 -3.02 2.94 -5.94
N VAL A 59 -2.35 1.79 -6.03
CA VAL A 59 -2.48 0.69 -5.08
C VAL A 59 -1.31 0.74 -4.12
N GLN A 60 -1.59 0.77 -2.82
CA GLN A 60 -0.61 0.73 -1.75
C GLN A 60 -0.69 -0.60 -1.02
N LEU A 61 0.39 -1.37 -1.04
CA LEU A 61 0.55 -2.59 -0.25
C LEU A 61 1.34 -2.23 1.01
N ILE A 62 0.64 -2.19 2.15
CA ILE A 62 1.18 -1.71 3.43
C ILE A 62 1.63 -2.92 4.25
N HIS A 63 2.92 -2.94 4.59
CA HIS A 63 3.55 -4.01 5.34
C HIS A 63 4.15 -3.47 6.63
N TYR A 64 4.13 -4.27 7.70
CA TYR A 64 4.84 -3.97 8.95
C TYR A 64 6.01 -4.91 9.18
N ASN A 65 7.02 -4.43 9.90
CA ASN A 65 8.19 -5.21 10.28
C ASN A 65 7.81 -6.22 11.37
N HIS A 66 7.41 -7.42 10.95
CA HIS A 66 6.95 -8.47 11.83
C HIS A 66 8.07 -9.23 12.56
N GLU A 67 9.32 -8.97 12.20
CA GLU A 67 10.49 -9.51 12.90
C GLU A 67 10.80 -8.72 14.17
N LEU A 68 10.50 -7.41 14.18
CA LEU A 68 10.77 -6.53 15.32
C LEU A 68 9.53 -6.22 16.17
N TYR A 69 8.32 -6.30 15.59
CA TYR A 69 7.09 -5.88 16.25
C TYR A 69 6.02 -6.95 16.19
N THR A 70 5.23 -7.05 17.25
CA THR A 70 4.15 -8.05 17.39
C THR A 70 2.99 -7.76 16.43
N ASN A 71 2.78 -6.49 16.10
CA ASN A 71 1.64 -6.04 15.31
C ASN A 71 1.91 -4.72 14.59
N TYR A 72 1.08 -4.43 13.59
CA TYR A 72 1.11 -3.18 12.84
C TYR A 72 1.04 -1.93 13.72
N THR A 73 0.21 -1.92 14.77
CA THR A 73 -0.02 -0.74 15.62
C THR A 73 1.24 -0.29 16.37
N GLU A 74 2.06 -1.23 16.82
CA GLU A 74 3.36 -0.96 17.44
C GLU A 74 4.39 -0.53 16.39
N ALA A 75 4.45 -1.26 15.27
CA ALA A 75 5.39 -0.98 14.18
C ALA A 75 5.18 0.42 13.59
N ALA A 76 3.94 0.85 13.40
CA ALA A 76 3.58 2.16 12.84
C ALA A 76 4.07 3.36 13.66
N LYS A 77 4.46 3.14 14.92
CA LYS A 77 5.01 4.19 15.81
C LYS A 77 6.53 4.30 15.73
N SER A 78 7.19 3.43 14.96
CA SER A 78 8.63 3.29 14.95
C SER A 78 9.25 3.61 13.59
N PRO A 79 10.45 4.21 13.55
CA PRO A 79 11.24 4.28 12.33
C PRO A 79 11.52 2.88 11.79
N ASN A 80 11.43 2.68 10.47
CA ASN A 80 11.58 1.38 9.80
C ASN A 80 10.56 0.31 10.24
N GLY A 81 9.46 0.71 10.88
CA GLY A 81 8.40 -0.21 11.26
C GLY A 81 7.48 -0.57 10.09
N LEU A 82 7.40 0.27 9.05
CA LEU A 82 6.53 0.05 7.90
C LEU A 82 7.29 0.14 6.58
N VAL A 83 6.83 -0.65 5.61
CA VAL A 83 7.21 -0.54 4.21
C VAL A 83 5.94 -0.55 3.35
N ILE A 84 5.86 0.38 2.41
CA ILE A 84 4.73 0.49 1.49
C ILE A 84 5.24 0.30 0.06
N VAL A 85 4.65 -0.66 -0.66
CA VAL A 85 4.86 -0.79 -2.11
C VAL A 85 3.70 -0.08 -2.81
N SER A 86 4.02 1.00 -3.52
CA SER A 86 3.06 1.79 -4.30
C SER A 86 3.11 1.40 -5.78
N ILE A 87 1.94 1.15 -6.38
CA ILE A 87 1.78 0.76 -7.78
C ILE A 87 0.83 1.75 -8.46
N PHE A 88 1.30 2.42 -9.52
CA PHE A 88 0.46 3.32 -10.31
C PHE A 88 -0.57 2.54 -11.14
N MET A 89 -1.82 3.01 -11.11
CA MET A 89 -2.89 2.52 -11.98
C MET A 89 -3.08 3.48 -13.15
N LYS A 90 -2.76 3.01 -14.36
CA LYS A 90 -3.01 3.74 -15.61
C LYS A 90 -4.28 3.22 -16.26
N MET A 91 -5.26 4.11 -16.49
CA MET A 91 -6.42 3.73 -17.27
C MET A 91 -6.02 3.54 -18.74
N MET A 92 -6.52 2.46 -19.35
CA MET A 92 -6.44 2.21 -20.78
C MET A 92 -7.85 1.95 -21.30
N ARG A 93 -8.24 2.64 -22.39
CA ARG A 93 -9.48 2.32 -23.11
C ARG A 93 -9.15 1.28 -24.17
N ILE A 94 -9.91 0.19 -24.18
CA ILE A 94 -9.87 -0.83 -25.22
C ILE A 94 -11.07 -0.52 -26.13
N TYR A 95 -10.79 -0.13 -27.37
CA TYR A 95 -11.82 0.10 -28.40
C TYR A 95 -12.34 -1.21 -28.94
#